data_AF-A0A2V7CJ81-F1
#
_entry.id   AF-A0A2V7CJ81-F1
#
_cell.length_a   1.000
_cell.length_b   1.000
_cell.length_c   1.000
_cell.angle_alpha   90.00
_cell.angle_beta   90.00
_cell.angle_gamma   90.00
#
_symmetry.space_group_name_H-M   'P 1'
#
loop_
_entity.id
_entity.type
_entity.pdbx_description
1 polymer ?
#
loop_
_entity_poly.entity_id
_entity_poly.type
_entity_poly.pdbx_seq_one_letter_code
_entity_poly.pdbx_strand_id
1 'polypeptide(L)'
;MINLRAARTIGLGATLVGVLFASVPGVLAQRPGRGGADDERERAFVEALRREDPADAERYVALRDARGQAIAELQSIQARYGAAGSELRPLFLGQLKDAQRRYAESSLALLDFLDARDRRALTRYQEEISRINRLLEEHTRGRAELEKLLRGE
;
A
#
# COMPACT_ATOMS: atom_id res chain seq x y z
N MET A 1 -24.50 12.09 -40.47
CA MET A 1 -25.95 12.10 -40.20
C MET A 1 -26.15 11.28 -38.93
N ILE A 2 -26.11 11.89 -37.75
CA ILE A 2 -27.21 12.58 -37.05
C ILE A 2 -28.31 11.60 -36.60
N ASN A 3 -28.47 11.55 -35.27
CA ASN A 3 -29.66 11.18 -34.49
C ASN A 3 -29.96 9.67 -34.31
N LEU A 4 -30.51 9.18 -33.20
CA LEU A 4 -31.25 9.83 -32.12
C LEU A 4 -31.23 8.98 -30.82
N ARG A 5 -31.39 9.69 -29.72
CA ARG A 5 -31.61 9.30 -28.32
C ARG A 5 -32.65 8.20 -28.04
N ALA A 6 -32.36 7.48 -26.94
CA ALA A 6 -33.22 7.17 -25.78
C ALA A 6 -34.33 6.10 -25.86
N ALA A 7 -34.62 5.58 -24.66
CA ALA A 7 -35.68 4.65 -24.25
C ALA A 7 -35.34 3.16 -24.49
N ARG A 8 -35.56 2.20 -23.58
CA ARG A 8 -36.43 2.15 -22.40
C ARG A 8 -36.03 0.94 -21.54
N THR A 9 -36.11 1.15 -20.24
CA THR A 9 -36.40 0.19 -19.16
C THR A 9 -37.02 -1.16 -19.58
N ILE A 10 -36.37 -2.26 -19.20
CA ILE A 10 -37.03 -3.52 -18.85
C ILE A 10 -36.61 -3.84 -17.43
N GLY A 11 -37.58 -3.75 -16.52
CA GLY A 11 -37.46 -4.30 -15.17
C GLY A 11 -37.76 -5.79 -15.20
N LEU A 12 -36.82 -6.57 -14.68
CA LEU A 12 -36.91 -7.93 -14.17
C LEU A 12 -35.73 -7.98 -13.20
N GLY A 13 -35.94 -7.88 -11.89
CA GLY A 13 -36.46 -8.98 -11.10
C GLY A 13 -35.28 -9.71 -10.47
N ALA A 14 -35.10 -9.51 -9.17
CA ALA A 14 -34.28 -10.30 -8.24
C ALA A 14 -32.74 -10.22 -8.34
N THR A 15 -32.15 -9.95 -7.16
CA THR A 15 -30.84 -10.42 -6.67
C THR A 15 -29.57 -10.04 -7.44
N LEU A 16 -28.91 -8.98 -6.97
CA LEU A 16 -27.44 -8.88 -7.06
C LEU A 16 -26.89 -7.97 -5.94
N VAL A 17 -27.02 -8.43 -4.69
CA VAL A 17 -26.07 -8.05 -3.65
C VAL A 17 -24.96 -9.08 -3.70
N GLY A 18 -23.88 -8.75 -4.41
CA GLY A 18 -22.74 -9.64 -4.54
C GLY A 18 -21.76 -9.11 -5.55
N VAL A 19 -20.50 -9.01 -5.13
CA VAL A 19 -19.32 -8.64 -5.93
C VAL A 19 -19.08 -7.14 -6.08
N LEU A 20 -18.58 -6.54 -4.99
CA LEU A 20 -17.57 -5.49 -5.10
C LEU A 20 -16.42 -5.78 -4.10
N PHE A 21 -15.86 -6.99 -4.21
CA PHE A 21 -14.55 -7.34 -3.67
C PHE A 21 -13.71 -7.91 -4.81
N ALA A 22 -13.38 -7.05 -5.78
CA ALA A 22 -12.37 -7.37 -6.78
C ALA A 22 -11.07 -6.63 -6.41
N SER A 23 -10.06 -7.44 -6.10
CA SER A 23 -8.61 -7.15 -6.08
C SER A 23 -8.06 -6.16 -5.05
N VAL A 24 -8.01 -6.58 -3.78
CA VAL A 24 -6.75 -6.55 -3.02
C VAL A 24 -6.50 -7.99 -2.54
N PRO A 25 -5.46 -8.69 -3.03
CA PRO A 25 -5.22 -10.06 -2.62
C PRO A 25 -4.70 -10.09 -1.17
N GLY A 26 -5.55 -10.55 -0.26
CA GLY A 26 -5.14 -11.27 0.95
C GLY A 26 -4.69 -10.47 2.17
N VAL A 27 -5.62 -9.87 2.92
CA VAL A 27 -5.40 -9.49 4.35
C VAL A 27 -6.57 -9.94 5.23
N LEU A 28 -7.23 -11.06 4.89
CA LEU A 28 -8.35 -11.58 5.68
C LEU A 28 -8.30 -13.11 5.75
N ALA A 29 -7.27 -13.64 6.40
CA ALA A 29 -7.27 -14.94 7.10
C ALA A 29 -5.83 -15.25 7.53
N GLN A 30 -5.50 -15.03 8.80
CA GLN A 30 -4.44 -15.81 9.42
C GLN A 30 -4.90 -17.27 9.44
N ARG A 31 -4.51 -18.00 8.39
CA ARG A 31 -4.64 -19.46 8.33
C ARG A 31 -3.46 -20.04 9.12
N PRO A 32 -3.68 -20.82 10.18
CA PRO A 32 -2.60 -21.41 10.95
C PRO A 32 -1.85 -22.38 10.02
N GLY A 33 -0.64 -22.00 9.59
CA GLY A 33 0.16 -22.79 8.64
C GLY A 33 0.88 -22.00 7.53
N ARG A 34 0.61 -20.70 7.35
CA ARG A 34 1.32 -19.83 6.38
C ARG A 34 2.33 -18.82 6.97
N GLY A 35 2.42 -18.75 8.30
CA GLY A 35 3.17 -17.69 9.01
C GLY A 35 4.65 -17.59 8.64
N GLY A 36 5.34 -18.70 8.38
CA GLY A 36 6.79 -18.68 8.19
C GLY A 36 7.28 -17.80 7.01
N ALA A 37 6.59 -17.83 5.86
CA ALA A 37 7.03 -17.11 4.67
C ALA A 37 6.70 -15.61 4.72
N ASP A 38 5.57 -15.23 5.31
CA ASP A 38 5.20 -13.83 5.51
C ASP A 38 6.08 -13.19 6.60
N ASP A 39 6.36 -13.93 7.68
CA ASP A 39 7.26 -13.48 8.74
C ASP A 39 8.71 -13.30 8.24
N GLU A 40 9.18 -14.17 7.34
CA GLU A 40 10.52 -14.05 6.76
C GLU A 40 10.65 -12.84 5.82
N ARG A 41 9.64 -12.59 4.97
CA ARG A 41 9.58 -11.40 4.11
C ARG A 41 9.56 -10.12 4.94
N GLU A 42 8.75 -10.11 6.00
CA GLU A 42 8.64 -9.00 6.94
C GLU A 42 9.99 -8.72 7.62
N ARG A 43 10.66 -9.76 8.13
CA ARG A 43 11.99 -9.61 8.72
C ARG A 43 12.98 -9.04 7.71
N ALA A 44 13.01 -9.59 6.50
CA ALA A 44 13.90 -9.10 5.44
C ALA A 44 13.65 -7.62 5.13
N PHE A 45 12.40 -7.18 5.11
CA PHE A 45 12.02 -5.79 4.92
C PHE A 45 12.49 -4.89 6.07
N VAL A 46 12.27 -5.28 7.32
CA VAL A 46 12.74 -4.52 8.49
C VAL A 46 14.26 -4.45 8.54
N GLU A 47 14.96 -5.54 8.19
CA GLU A 47 16.43 -5.52 8.09
C GLU A 47 16.91 -4.61 6.95
N ALA A 48 16.23 -4.58 5.81
CA ALA A 48 16.54 -3.65 4.74
C ALA A 48 16.36 -2.20 5.20
N LEU A 49 15.23 -1.88 5.84
CA LEU A 49 14.99 -0.57 6.44
C LEU A 49 16.08 -0.20 7.44
N ARG A 50 16.48 -1.11 8.33
CA ARG A 50 17.49 -0.82 9.35
C ARG A 50 18.86 -0.51 8.74
N ARG A 51 19.20 -1.11 7.60
CA ARG A 51 20.42 -0.78 6.85
C ARG A 51 20.35 0.59 6.19
N GLU A 52 19.16 1.02 5.76
CA GLU A 52 18.95 2.34 5.17
C GLU A 52 18.90 3.44 6.25
N ASP A 53 18.03 3.29 7.24
CA ASP A 53 17.84 4.19 8.37
C ASP A 53 17.22 3.42 9.57
N PRO A 54 17.95 3.24 10.68
CA PRO A 54 17.44 2.58 11.88
C PRO A 54 16.16 3.21 12.46
N ALA A 55 16.01 4.53 12.39
CA ALA A 55 14.85 5.23 12.92
C ALA A 55 13.59 4.95 12.09
N ASP A 56 13.73 4.86 10.76
CA ASP A 56 12.63 4.45 9.88
C ASP A 56 12.21 3.00 10.14
N ALA A 57 13.15 2.10 10.45
CA ALA A 57 12.84 0.72 10.81
C ALA A 57 12.04 0.63 12.12
N GLU A 58 12.43 1.37 13.15
CA GLU A 58 11.70 1.46 14.42
C GLU A 58 10.30 2.04 14.22
N ARG A 59 10.20 3.12 13.43
CA ARG A 59 8.93 3.77 13.13
C ARG A 59 7.98 2.86 12.36
N TYR A 60 8.49 2.10 11.40
CA TYR A 60 7.70 1.11 10.67
C TYR A 60 7.12 0.04 11.61
N VAL A 61 7.95 -0.53 12.49
CA VAL A 61 7.50 -1.55 13.46
C VAL A 61 6.41 -0.98 14.36
N ALA A 62 6.59 0.24 14.88
CA ALA A 62 5.59 0.89 15.72
C ALA A 62 4.25 1.10 14.99
N LEU A 63 4.28 1.56 13.73
CA LEU A 63 3.08 1.75 12.92
C LEU A 63 2.37 0.44 12.60
N ARG A 64 3.14 -0.60 12.26
CA ARG A 64 2.62 -1.95 12.01
C ARG A 64 1.94 -2.51 13.25
N ASP A 65 2.58 -2.40 14.41
CA ASP A 65 2.07 -2.91 15.67
C ASP A 65 0.81 -2.16 16.11
N ALA A 66 0.78 -0.84 15.95
CA ALA A 66 -0.42 -0.02 16.19
C ALA A 66 -1.59 -0.45 15.30
N ARG A 67 -1.34 -0.71 14.01
CA ARG A 67 -2.35 -1.27 13.10
C ARG A 67 -2.81 -2.65 13.54
N GLY A 68 -1.89 -3.52 13.96
CA GLY A 68 -2.22 -4.85 14.49
C GLY A 68 -3.15 -4.79 15.71
N GLN A 69 -2.87 -3.87 16.64
CA GLN A 69 -3.71 -3.62 17.81
C GLN A 69 -5.09 -3.11 17.41
N ALA A 70 -5.18 -2.17 16.47
CA ALA A 70 -6.46 -1.64 15.99
C ALA A 70 -7.31 -2.71 15.28
N ILE A 71 -6.68 -3.63 14.54
CA ILE A 71 -7.36 -4.79 13.93
C ILE A 71 -7.93 -5.71 15.03
N ALA A 72 -7.12 -6.05 16.03
CA ALA A 72 -7.55 -6.92 17.13
C ALA A 72 -8.71 -6.30 17.92
N GLU A 73 -8.65 -5.00 18.20
CA GLU A 73 -9.73 -4.26 18.84
C GLU A 73 -11.02 -4.27 18.00
N LEU A 74 -10.90 -3.97 16.70
CA LEU A 74 -12.03 -3.97 15.78
C LEU A 74 -12.70 -5.36 15.72
N GLN A 75 -11.92 -6.43 15.63
CA GLN A 75 -12.43 -7.80 15.62
C GLN A 75 -13.14 -8.15 16.94
N SER A 76 -12.57 -7.76 18.08
CA SER A 76 -13.17 -7.96 19.40
C SER A 76 -14.53 -7.27 19.52
N ILE A 77 -14.64 -6.01 19.09
CA ILE A 77 -15.88 -5.23 19.14
C ILE A 77 -16.91 -5.77 18.14
N GLN A 78 -16.48 -6.18 16.94
CA GLN A 78 -17.35 -6.83 15.97
C GLN A 78 -17.93 -8.14 16.50
N ALA A 79 -17.13 -8.96 17.18
CA ALA A 79 -17.59 -10.19 17.80
C ALA A 79 -18.65 -9.90 18.89
N ARG A 80 -18.42 -8.90 19.74
CA ARG A 80 -19.39 -8.46 20.77
C ARG A 80 -20.68 -7.93 20.15
N TYR A 81 -20.58 -7.11 19.10
CA TYR A 81 -21.74 -6.59 18.37
C TYR A 81 -22.57 -7.71 17.73
N GLY A 82 -21.91 -8.71 17.13
CA GLY A 82 -22.57 -9.86 16.51
C GLY A 82 -23.25 -10.77 17.53
N ALA A 83 -22.61 -10.98 18.69
CA ALA A 83 -23.14 -11.77 19.80
C ALA A 83 -24.24 -11.05 20.60
N ALA A 84 -24.31 -9.72 20.51
CA ALA A 84 -25.34 -8.93 21.19
C ALA A 84 -26.73 -9.18 20.58
N GLY A 85 -27.71 -9.42 21.46
CA GLY A 85 -29.14 -9.41 21.10
C GLY A 85 -29.58 -8.06 20.52
N SER A 86 -30.69 -8.04 19.79
CA SER A 86 -31.20 -6.85 19.09
C SER A 86 -31.34 -5.62 19.97
N GLU A 87 -31.64 -5.79 21.25
CA GLU A 87 -31.78 -4.70 22.22
C GLU A 87 -30.45 -4.05 22.64
N LEU A 88 -29.35 -4.81 22.62
CA LEU A 88 -28.04 -4.35 23.08
C LEU A 88 -27.15 -3.84 21.94
N ARG A 89 -27.43 -4.22 20.68
CA ARG A 89 -26.66 -3.78 19.50
C ARG A 89 -26.51 -2.26 19.38
N PRO A 90 -27.54 -1.42 19.66
CA PRO A 90 -27.39 0.04 19.58
C PRO A 90 -26.29 0.59 20.51
N LEU A 91 -26.05 -0.04 21.66
CA LEU A 91 -25.01 0.37 22.62
C LEU A 91 -23.59 0.13 22.09
N PHE A 92 -23.41 -0.86 21.22
CA PHE A 92 -22.12 -1.19 20.61
C PHE A 92 -21.84 -0.42 19.31
N LEU A 93 -22.83 0.28 18.74
CA LEU A 93 -22.64 1.01 17.47
C LEU A 93 -21.59 2.12 17.59
N GLY A 94 -21.56 2.85 18.71
CA GLY A 94 -20.54 3.87 18.96
C GLY A 94 -19.14 3.26 19.01
N GLN A 95 -18.97 2.20 19.80
CA GLN A 95 -17.70 1.48 19.93
C GLN A 95 -17.23 0.91 18.59
N LEU A 96 -18.15 0.39 17.78
CA LEU A 96 -17.82 -0.13 16.45
C LEU A 96 -17.30 0.97 15.52
N LYS A 97 -17.97 2.13 15.50
CA LYS A 97 -17.52 3.28 14.70
C LYS A 97 -16.15 3.79 15.14
N ASP A 98 -15.92 3.89 16.44
CA ASP A 98 -14.63 4.33 16.97
C ASP A 98 -13.51 3.34 16.63
N ALA A 99 -13.76 2.04 16.75
CA ALA A 99 -12.78 1.02 16.37
C ALA A 99 -12.50 1.02 14.86
N GLN A 100 -13.53 1.20 14.02
CA GLN A 100 -13.37 1.37 12.57
C GLN A 100 -12.51 2.60 12.26
N ARG A 101 -12.73 3.71 12.96
CA ARG A 101 -11.94 4.93 12.83
C ARG A 101 -10.48 4.70 13.20
N ARG A 102 -10.19 4.08 14.35
CA ARG A 102 -8.80 3.78 14.77
C ARG A 102 -8.09 2.84 13.81
N TYR A 103 -8.80 1.84 13.27
CA TYR A 103 -8.27 0.97 12.23
C TYR A 103 -7.91 1.76 10.96
N ALA A 104 -8.76 2.68 10.52
CA ALA A 104 -8.50 3.52 9.38
C ALA A 104 -7.30 4.47 9.63
N GLU A 105 -7.26 5.13 10.78
CA GLU A 105 -6.17 6.04 11.18
C GLU A 105 -4.81 5.33 11.20
N SER A 106 -4.74 4.17 11.86
CA SER A 106 -3.50 3.38 11.92
C SER A 106 -3.08 2.80 10.56
N SER A 107 -4.04 2.42 9.72
CA SER A 107 -3.75 1.94 8.36
C SER A 107 -3.26 3.06 7.44
N LEU A 108 -3.85 4.25 7.53
CA LEU A 108 -3.39 5.42 6.77
C LEU A 108 -1.99 5.86 7.21
N ALA A 109 -1.74 5.92 8.52
CA ALA A 109 -0.40 6.28 9.02
C ALA A 109 0.70 5.34 8.53
N LEU A 110 0.40 4.04 8.42
CA LEU A 110 1.32 3.06 7.83
C LEU A 110 1.52 3.30 6.33
N LEU A 111 0.46 3.57 5.57
CA LEU A 111 0.55 3.86 4.14
C LEU A 111 1.32 5.15 3.86
N ASP A 112 1.05 6.22 4.62
CA ASP A 112 1.75 7.50 4.49
C ASP A 112 3.26 7.37 4.72
N PHE A 113 3.66 6.51 5.68
CA PHE A 113 5.06 6.19 5.91
C PHE A 113 5.70 5.51 4.69
N LEU A 114 5.03 4.50 4.13
CA LEU A 114 5.52 3.77 2.96
C LEU A 114 5.60 4.68 1.73
N ASP A 115 4.57 5.49 1.47
CA ASP A 115 4.56 6.46 0.38
C ASP A 115 5.71 7.48 0.51
N ALA A 116 5.94 7.99 1.72
CA ALA A 116 7.02 8.93 1.96
C ALA A 116 8.40 8.29 1.70
N ARG A 117 8.60 7.04 2.12
CA ARG A 117 9.83 6.28 1.83
C ARG A 117 10.02 6.08 0.35
N ASP A 118 9.00 5.61 -0.36
CA ASP A 118 9.10 5.28 -1.78
C ASP A 118 9.31 6.53 -2.63
N ARG A 119 8.72 7.67 -2.23
CA ARG A 119 9.04 8.98 -2.84
C ARG A 119 10.50 9.37 -2.65
N ARG A 120 11.07 9.19 -1.44
CA ARG A 120 12.51 9.43 -1.21
C ARG A 120 13.37 8.53 -2.09
N ALA A 121 13.03 7.24 -2.18
CA ALA A 121 13.75 6.30 -3.05
C ALA A 121 13.67 6.71 -4.53
N LEU A 122 12.49 7.12 -5.00
CA LEU A 122 12.29 7.60 -6.37
C LEU A 122 13.18 8.82 -6.67
N THR A 123 13.25 9.79 -5.76
CA THR A 123 14.14 10.95 -5.92
C THR A 123 15.59 10.54 -6.02
N ARG A 124 16.08 9.63 -5.15
CA ARG A 124 17.46 9.12 -5.22
C ARG A 124 17.76 8.46 -6.57
N TYR A 125 16.85 7.62 -7.07
CA TYR A 125 17.04 6.97 -8.37
C TYR A 125 17.06 7.97 -9.53
N GLN A 126 16.23 9.02 -9.48
CA GLN A 126 16.24 10.09 -10.49
C GLN A 126 17.58 10.85 -10.52
N GLU A 127 18.18 11.08 -9.36
CA GLU A 127 19.51 11.70 -9.25
C GLU A 127 20.60 10.80 -9.81
N GLU A 128 20.55 9.50 -9.52
CA GLU A 128 21.50 8.51 -10.07
C GLU A 128 21.38 8.38 -11.58
N ILE A 129 20.16 8.31 -12.11
CA ILE A 129 19.90 8.29 -13.57
C ILE A 129 20.49 9.56 -14.21
N SER A 130 20.25 10.72 -13.60
CA SER A 130 20.78 12.00 -14.09
C SER A 130 22.31 12.02 -14.10
N ARG A 131 22.96 11.46 -13.07
CA ARG A 131 24.41 11.33 -13.00
C ARG A 131 24.95 10.41 -14.10
N ILE A 132 24.33 9.26 -14.31
CA ILE A 132 24.75 8.30 -15.34
C ILE A 132 24.61 8.92 -16.73
N ASN A 133 23.52 9.63 -17.01
CA ASN A 133 23.33 10.31 -18.29
C ASN A 133 24.44 11.32 -18.59
N ARG A 134 24.88 12.10 -17.60
CA ARG A 134 26.03 13.02 -17.78
C ARG A 134 27.31 12.29 -18.14
N LEU A 135 27.61 11.17 -17.47
CA LEU A 135 28.78 10.35 -17.79
C LEU A 135 28.72 9.79 -19.21
N LEU A 136 27.53 9.35 -19.66
CA LEU A 136 27.34 8.86 -21.02
C LEU A 136 27.53 9.97 -22.07
N GLU A 137 27.08 11.19 -21.79
CA GLU A 137 27.35 12.34 -22.65
C GLU A 137 28.84 12.67 -22.72
N GLU A 138 29.54 12.67 -21.58
CA GLU A 138 30.99 12.87 -21.52
C GLU A 138 31.74 11.82 -22.34
N HIS A 139 31.39 10.54 -22.17
CA HIS A 139 31.97 9.46 -22.97
C HIS A 139 31.71 9.63 -24.46
N THR A 140 30.51 10.09 -24.84
CA THR A 140 30.15 10.32 -26.25
C THR A 140 30.98 11.45 -26.84
N ARG A 141 31.14 12.56 -26.12
CA ARG A 141 32.00 13.68 -26.55
C ARG A 141 33.46 13.25 -26.63
N GLY A 142 33.97 12.57 -25.61
CA GLY A 142 35.33 12.05 -25.60
C GLY A 142 35.61 11.11 -26.77
N ARG A 143 34.67 10.21 -27.09
CA ARG A 143 34.77 9.35 -28.27
C ARG A 143 34.82 10.17 -29.56
N ALA A 144 33.93 11.15 -29.72
CA ALA A 144 33.90 12.00 -30.90
C ALA A 144 35.22 12.77 -31.10
N GLU A 145 35.80 13.32 -30.03
CA GLU A 145 37.10 14.01 -30.11
C GLU A 145 38.25 13.05 -30.47
N LEU A 146 38.27 11.85 -29.90
CA LEU A 146 39.26 10.82 -30.27
C LEU A 146 39.10 10.37 -31.73
N GLU A 147 37.87 10.26 -32.22
CA GLU A 147 37.60 9.93 -33.63
C GLU A 147 38.08 11.03 -34.59
N LYS A 148 37.96 12.30 -34.22
CA LYS A 148 38.54 13.41 -35.02
C LYS A 148 40.06 13.32 -35.10
N LEU A 149 40.72 13.08 -33.96
CA LEU A 149 42.18 12.90 -33.92
C LEU A 149 42.64 11.72 -34.81
N LEU A 150 41.90 10.62 -34.84
CA LEU A 150 42.20 9.48 -35.71
C LEU A 150 42.04 9.79 -37.21
N ARG A 151 41.14 10.72 -37.56
CA ARG A 151 40.94 11.19 -38.94
C ARG A 151 41.94 12.27 -39.35
N GLY A 152 42.70 12.82 -38.40
CA GLY A 152 43.65 13.92 -38.63
C GLY A 152 42.97 15.29 -38.77
N GLU A 153 41.78 15.45 -38.18
CA GLU A 153 41.05 16.73 -38.07
C GLU A 153 41.47 17.53 -36.84
#